data_AF-V4P2H9-F1
#
_entry.id   AF-V4P2H9-F1
#
_cell.length_a   1.000
_cell.length_b   1.000
_cell.length_c   1.000
_cell.angle_alpha   90.00
_cell.angle_beta   90.00
_cell.angle_gamma   90.00
#
_symmetry.space_group_name_H-M   'P 1'
#
loop_
_entity.id
_entity.type
_entity.pdbx_description
1 polymer ?
#
loop_
_entity_poly.entity_id
_entity_poly.type
_entity_poly.pdbx_seq_one_letter_code
_entity_poly.pdbx_strand_id
1 'polypeptide(L)'
;MFRKSLLTLSALALFAQPAFAADFNEASTAVWLARTESLVNAVGSDDVTVDNIGSRLKGACKGLTGDIVKYGGHMPDWAKQGQQYFCAAGDDIAARYKNKIICKDLKLAQKALRKADPAKDPQAVADAAGVLLEVTNVMIEGISEADRSC
;
A
#
# COMPACT_ATOMS: atom_id res chain seq x y z
N MET A 1 -13.43 8.56 63.96
CA MET A 1 -14.53 7.85 63.27
C MET A 1 -14.12 7.66 61.82
N PHE A 2 -13.87 6.40 61.41
CA PHE A 2 -13.49 6.04 60.05
C PHE A 2 -14.74 5.90 59.17
N ARG A 3 -14.74 6.49 57.97
CA ARG A 3 -15.67 6.11 56.91
C ARG A 3 -14.91 5.88 55.61
N LYS A 4 -14.73 4.59 55.31
CA LYS A 4 -14.30 4.04 54.03
C LYS A 4 -15.44 4.26 53.02
N SER A 5 -15.16 4.87 51.87
CA SER A 5 -16.04 4.80 50.71
C SER A 5 -15.27 4.15 49.55
N LEU A 6 -15.93 3.16 48.97
CA LEU A 6 -15.40 2.12 48.11
C LEU A 6 -14.99 2.64 46.72
N LEU A 7 -13.85 2.13 46.27
CA LEU A 7 -13.36 2.17 44.90
C LEU A 7 -14.32 1.40 43.98
N THR A 8 -14.90 2.09 43.01
CA THR A 8 -15.54 1.45 41.86
C THR A 8 -14.46 1.16 40.82
N LEU A 9 -13.93 -0.06 40.80
CA LEU A 9 -13.10 -0.55 39.68
C LEU A 9 -14.02 -0.75 38.48
N SER A 10 -13.97 0.16 37.51
CA SER A 10 -14.47 -0.11 36.16
C SER A 10 -13.55 -1.14 35.51
N ALA A 11 -14.01 -2.38 35.43
CA ALA A 11 -13.38 -3.40 34.62
C ALA A 11 -13.48 -2.98 33.14
N LEU A 12 -12.40 -2.42 32.58
CA LEU A 12 -12.26 -2.30 31.13
C LEU A 12 -12.31 -3.72 30.56
N ALA A 13 -13.32 -3.97 29.74
CA ALA A 13 -13.42 -5.17 28.94
C ALA A 13 -12.16 -5.30 28.09
N LEU A 14 -11.31 -6.27 28.45
CA LEU A 14 -10.33 -6.85 27.56
C LEU A 14 -11.13 -7.51 26.43
N PHE A 15 -11.40 -6.76 25.36
CA PHE A 15 -11.64 -7.38 24.07
C PHE A 15 -10.35 -8.11 23.74
N ALA A 16 -10.30 -9.40 24.09
CA ALA A 16 -9.39 -10.34 23.48
C ALA A 16 -9.73 -10.34 22.00
N GLN A 17 -9.12 -9.42 21.25
CA GLN A 17 -9.09 -9.51 19.80
C GLN A 17 -8.54 -10.90 19.50
N PRO A 18 -9.20 -11.70 18.65
CA PRO A 18 -8.64 -12.96 18.24
C PRO A 18 -7.23 -12.65 17.76
N ALA A 19 -6.24 -13.33 18.34
CA ALA A 19 -4.91 -13.37 17.78
C ALA A 19 -5.02 -14.13 16.45
N PHE A 20 -5.65 -13.51 15.45
CA PHE A 20 -5.38 -13.81 14.07
C PHE A 20 -3.86 -13.69 13.98
N ALA A 21 -3.20 -14.76 13.59
CA ALA A 21 -1.82 -14.70 13.18
C ALA A 21 -1.79 -13.69 12.03
N ALA A 22 -1.60 -12.43 12.37
CA ALA A 22 -1.58 -11.35 11.40
C ALA A 22 -0.42 -11.70 10.49
N ASP A 23 -0.71 -11.91 9.20
CA ASP A 23 0.33 -12.17 8.22
C ASP A 23 1.36 -11.03 8.22
N PHE A 24 0.99 -9.87 8.76
CA PHE A 24 1.88 -8.80 9.17
C PHE A 24 2.35 -8.92 10.62
N ASN A 25 3.68 -8.83 10.81
CA ASN A 25 4.25 -8.50 12.13
C ASN A 25 4.65 -7.02 12.17
N GLU A 26 5.04 -6.52 13.34
CA GLU A 26 5.40 -5.10 13.53
C GLU A 26 6.45 -4.60 12.51
N ALA A 27 7.48 -5.41 12.25
CA ALA A 27 8.54 -5.07 11.31
C ALA A 27 8.03 -5.00 9.86
N SER A 28 7.23 -5.97 9.42
CA SER A 28 6.68 -5.99 8.05
C SER A 28 5.59 -4.95 7.86
N THR A 29 4.83 -4.61 8.88
CA THR A 29 3.92 -3.46 8.89
C THR A 29 4.69 -2.17 8.66
N ALA A 30 5.72 -1.89 9.46
CA ALA A 30 6.49 -0.66 9.35
C ALA A 30 7.15 -0.51 7.96
N VAL A 31 7.76 -1.59 7.44
CA VAL A 31 8.38 -1.58 6.11
C VAL A 31 7.34 -1.37 5.01
N TRP A 32 6.19 -2.02 5.10
CA TRP A 32 5.15 -1.87 4.09
C TRP A 32 4.58 -0.46 4.06
N LEU A 33 4.27 0.11 5.23
CA LEU A 33 3.76 1.48 5.36
C LEU A 33 4.73 2.51 4.81
N ALA A 34 6.01 2.46 5.22
CA ALA A 34 7.02 3.39 4.75
C ALA A 34 7.20 3.35 3.22
N ARG A 35 7.09 2.16 2.63
CA ARG A 35 7.14 1.99 1.18
C ARG A 35 5.89 2.53 0.50
N THR A 36 4.71 2.23 1.02
CA THR A 36 3.45 2.75 0.48
C THR A 36 3.44 4.28 0.52
N GLU A 37 3.88 4.89 1.62
CA GLU A 37 4.04 6.35 1.73
C GLU A 37 5.02 6.89 0.67
N SER A 38 6.18 6.26 0.51
CA SER A 38 7.14 6.66 -0.53
C SER A 38 6.57 6.56 -1.95
N LEU A 39 5.74 5.55 -2.24
CA LEU A 39 5.08 5.38 -3.53
C LEU A 39 4.01 6.44 -3.77
N VAL A 40 3.18 6.72 -2.75
CA VAL A 40 2.16 7.78 -2.80
C VAL A 40 2.83 9.14 -3.03
N ASN A 41 3.90 9.47 -2.29
CA ASN A 41 4.63 10.72 -2.45
C ASN A 41 5.38 10.84 -3.79
N ALA A 42 5.69 9.72 -4.45
CA ALA A 42 6.28 9.74 -5.78
C ALA A 42 5.30 10.20 -6.86
N VAL A 43 3.99 10.02 -6.63
CA VAL A 43 2.91 10.31 -7.61
C VAL A 43 2.06 11.53 -7.21
N GLY A 44 1.84 11.76 -5.92
CA GLY A 44 0.87 12.73 -5.41
C GLY A 44 1.45 14.04 -4.88
N SER A 45 2.73 14.34 -5.08
CA SER A 45 3.30 15.63 -4.65
C SER A 45 3.07 16.75 -5.67
N ASP A 46 2.98 17.99 -5.20
CA ASP A 46 2.69 19.18 -6.03
C ASP A 46 3.73 19.43 -7.14
N ASP A 47 4.92 18.84 -7.03
CA ASP A 47 6.02 18.94 -7.99
C ASP A 47 6.07 17.79 -9.01
N VAL A 48 5.08 16.88 -9.02
CA VAL A 48 5.03 15.80 -10.02
C VAL A 48 4.67 16.35 -11.39
N THR A 49 5.47 15.97 -12.38
CA THR A 49 5.26 16.29 -13.80
C THR A 49 5.38 15.01 -14.62
N VAL A 50 4.86 15.05 -15.87
CA VAL A 50 5.03 13.95 -16.82
C VAL A 50 6.51 13.61 -17.05
N ASP A 51 7.39 14.61 -16.99
CA ASP A 51 8.81 14.44 -17.24
C ASP A 51 9.55 13.78 -16.06
N ASN A 52 9.08 13.97 -14.83
CA ASN A 52 9.79 13.49 -13.63
C ASN A 52 9.16 12.25 -12.99
N ILE A 53 7.87 11.95 -13.24
CA ILE A 53 7.13 10.87 -12.56
C ILE A 53 7.82 9.51 -12.68
N GLY A 54 8.37 9.18 -13.86
CA GLY A 54 9.11 7.93 -14.06
C GLY A 54 10.37 7.83 -13.21
N SER A 55 11.12 8.93 -13.06
CA SER A 55 12.33 8.96 -12.22
C SER A 55 12.00 8.86 -10.73
N ARG A 56 10.91 9.51 -10.29
CA ARG A 56 10.42 9.46 -8.90
C ARG A 56 9.96 8.06 -8.54
N LEU A 57 9.12 7.46 -9.39
CA LEU A 57 8.66 6.08 -9.20
C LEU A 57 9.81 5.09 -9.20
N LYS A 58 10.78 5.24 -10.12
CA LYS A 58 11.99 4.41 -10.12
C LYS A 58 12.77 4.50 -8.80
N GLY A 59 12.86 5.70 -8.21
CA GLY A 59 13.47 5.91 -6.90
C GLY A 59 12.69 5.20 -5.78
N ALA A 60 11.38 5.43 -5.69
CA ALA A 60 10.51 4.83 -4.68
C ALA A 60 10.39 3.30 -4.80
N CYS A 61 10.51 2.77 -6.02
CA CYS A 61 10.43 1.34 -6.32
C CYS A 61 11.75 0.58 -6.14
N LYS A 62 12.84 1.27 -5.76
CA LYS A 62 14.13 0.62 -5.54
C LYS A 62 14.02 -0.44 -4.43
N GLY A 63 14.33 -1.69 -4.77
CA GLY A 63 14.25 -2.83 -3.85
C GLY A 63 12.85 -3.44 -3.72
N LEU A 64 11.87 -2.97 -4.50
CA LEU A 64 10.56 -3.60 -4.69
C LEU A 64 10.49 -4.42 -5.98
N THR A 65 11.44 -4.23 -6.89
CA THR A 65 11.59 -4.95 -8.14
C THR A 65 12.90 -5.76 -8.11
N GLY A 66 12.81 -7.11 -8.19
CA GLY A 66 13.97 -8.03 -8.15
C GLY A 66 13.72 -9.33 -7.37
N ASP A 67 14.69 -10.25 -7.39
CA ASP A 67 14.57 -11.63 -6.86
C ASP A 67 14.44 -11.71 -5.32
N ILE A 68 14.86 -10.67 -4.59
CA ILE A 68 14.79 -10.66 -3.12
C ILE A 68 14.21 -9.33 -2.64
N VAL A 69 12.90 -9.30 -2.46
CA VAL A 69 12.24 -8.20 -1.73
C VAL A 69 12.25 -8.52 -0.24
N LYS A 70 13.09 -7.81 0.52
CA LYS A 70 13.11 -7.94 1.98
C LYS A 70 12.04 -7.04 2.59
N TYR A 71 11.03 -7.65 3.21
CA TYR A 71 9.98 -6.96 3.96
C TYR A 71 10.17 -7.03 5.48
N GLY A 72 11.24 -7.66 5.97
CA GLY A 72 11.54 -7.71 7.41
C GLY A 72 10.67 -8.68 8.23
N GLY A 73 9.80 -9.45 7.59
CA GLY A 73 8.92 -10.41 8.27
C GLY A 73 8.00 -11.15 7.30
N HIS A 74 7.05 -11.90 7.87
CA HIS A 74 5.93 -12.43 7.09
C HIS A 74 5.05 -11.27 6.60
N MET A 75 4.46 -11.45 5.43
CA MET A 75 3.54 -10.50 4.80
C MET A 75 2.65 -11.29 3.84
N PRO A 76 1.35 -10.96 3.74
CA PRO A 76 0.45 -11.65 2.83
C PRO A 76 0.83 -11.32 1.38
N ASP A 77 0.60 -12.27 0.47
CA ASP A 77 1.03 -12.12 -0.92
C ASP A 77 0.35 -10.96 -1.65
N TRP A 78 -0.88 -10.61 -1.26
CA TRP A 78 -1.57 -9.46 -1.83
C TRP A 78 -0.80 -8.15 -1.59
N ALA A 79 -0.19 -7.98 -0.42
CA ALA A 79 0.52 -6.77 -0.04
C ALA A 79 1.84 -6.63 -0.81
N LYS A 80 2.56 -7.75 -0.99
CA LYS A 80 3.77 -7.81 -1.84
C LYS A 80 3.42 -7.52 -3.29
N GLN A 81 2.41 -8.20 -3.82
CA GLN A 81 1.97 -8.07 -5.21
C GLN A 81 1.45 -6.67 -5.52
N GLY A 82 0.72 -6.04 -4.60
CA GLY A 82 0.22 -4.67 -4.77
C GLY A 82 1.34 -3.69 -5.07
N GLN A 83 2.37 -3.64 -4.23
CA GLN A 83 3.54 -2.76 -4.44
C GLN A 83 4.38 -3.18 -5.66
N GLN A 84 4.56 -4.49 -5.89
CA GLN A 84 5.31 -5.00 -7.04
C GLN A 84 4.67 -4.63 -8.38
N TYR A 85 3.37 -4.84 -8.54
CA TYR A 85 2.66 -4.50 -9.77
C TYR A 85 2.57 -2.99 -9.97
N PHE A 86 2.37 -2.22 -8.88
CA PHE A 86 2.42 -0.77 -8.96
C PHE A 86 3.80 -0.29 -9.46
N CYS A 87 4.87 -0.86 -8.92
CA CYS A 87 6.22 -0.55 -9.36
C CYS A 87 6.53 -1.05 -10.78
N ALA A 88 5.97 -2.18 -11.20
CA ALA A 88 6.08 -2.65 -12.57
C ALA A 88 5.43 -1.66 -13.55
N ALA A 89 4.31 -1.05 -13.19
CA ALA A 89 3.68 -0.01 -14.00
C ALA A 89 4.57 1.25 -14.13
N GLY A 90 5.34 1.58 -13.08
CA GLY A 90 6.27 2.71 -13.05
C GLY A 90 7.64 2.45 -13.69
N ASP A 91 7.96 1.20 -14.03
CA ASP A 91 9.23 0.82 -14.64
C ASP A 91 9.20 1.11 -16.15
N ASP A 92 10.04 2.02 -16.61
CA ASP A 92 10.07 2.49 -18.00
C ASP A 92 8.66 2.92 -18.50
N ILE A 93 8.04 3.86 -17.78
CA ILE A 93 6.70 4.40 -18.08
C ILE A 93 6.56 4.79 -19.54
N ALA A 94 7.57 5.43 -20.14
CA ALA A 94 7.53 5.87 -21.52
C ALA A 94 7.41 4.69 -22.51
N ALA A 95 8.18 3.60 -22.30
CA ALA A 95 8.06 2.41 -23.14
C ALA A 95 6.80 1.60 -22.84
N ARG A 96 6.38 1.48 -21.57
CA ARG A 96 5.19 0.73 -21.18
C ARG A 96 3.88 1.39 -21.59
N TYR A 97 3.85 2.72 -21.60
CA TYR A 97 2.73 3.51 -22.12
C TYR A 97 2.51 3.19 -23.60
N LYS A 98 3.57 3.24 -24.43
CA LYS A 98 3.50 2.89 -25.86
C LYS A 98 2.96 1.47 -26.12
N ASN A 99 3.24 0.54 -25.21
CA ASN A 99 2.85 -0.86 -25.34
C ASN A 99 1.56 -1.22 -24.57
N LYS A 100 0.88 -0.24 -23.95
CA LYS A 100 -0.34 -0.43 -23.13
C LYS A 100 -0.18 -1.43 -21.97
N ILE A 101 1.06 -1.70 -21.58
CA ILE A 101 1.39 -2.64 -20.49
C ILE A 101 1.10 -2.01 -19.13
N ILE A 102 1.27 -0.69 -19.05
CA ILE A 102 1.05 0.09 -17.82
C ILE A 102 -0.34 -0.14 -17.22
N CYS A 103 -1.40 -0.15 -18.04
CA CYS A 103 -2.77 -0.39 -17.59
C CYS A 103 -2.96 -1.80 -17.01
N LYS A 104 -2.31 -2.80 -17.61
CA LYS A 104 -2.39 -4.18 -17.14
C LYS A 104 -1.77 -4.31 -15.75
N ASP A 105 -0.59 -3.73 -15.55
CA ASP A 105 0.10 -3.78 -14.26
C ASP A 105 -0.64 -2.99 -13.18
N LEU A 106 -1.15 -1.80 -13.50
CA LEU A 106 -1.98 -1.03 -12.55
C LEU A 106 -3.27 -1.77 -12.18
N LYS A 107 -3.93 -2.46 -13.13
CA LYS A 107 -5.11 -3.31 -12.82
C LYS A 107 -4.75 -4.52 -11.94
N LEU A 108 -3.56 -5.10 -12.10
CA LEU A 108 -3.07 -6.17 -11.22
C LEU A 108 -2.77 -5.63 -9.81
N ALA A 109 -2.17 -4.45 -9.71
CA ALA A 109 -1.96 -3.75 -8.43
C ALA A 109 -3.31 -3.47 -7.75
N GLN A 110 -4.26 -2.89 -8.47
CA GLN A 110 -5.63 -2.62 -8.00
C GLN A 110 -6.30 -3.88 -7.44
N LYS A 111 -6.23 -5.00 -8.19
CA LYS A 111 -6.80 -6.30 -7.78
C LYS A 111 -6.15 -6.84 -6.50
N ALA A 112 -4.84 -6.63 -6.34
CA ALA A 112 -4.13 -7.06 -5.14
C ALA A 112 -4.49 -6.19 -3.92
N LEU A 113 -4.49 -4.87 -4.08
CA LEU A 113 -4.77 -3.92 -2.98
C LEU A 113 -6.19 -4.02 -2.45
N ARG A 114 -7.18 -4.34 -3.30
CA ARG A 114 -8.58 -4.61 -2.88
C ARG A 114 -8.74 -5.79 -1.93
N LYS A 115 -7.71 -6.60 -1.71
CA LYS A 115 -7.75 -7.72 -0.76
C LYS A 115 -7.44 -7.30 0.68
N ALA A 116 -6.99 -6.07 0.91
CA ALA A 116 -6.80 -5.54 2.25
C ALA A 116 -8.15 -5.56 3.00
N ASP A 117 -8.15 -6.13 4.21
CA ASP A 117 -9.35 -6.35 5.01
C ASP A 117 -9.08 -5.88 6.44
N PRO A 118 -9.68 -4.79 6.93
CA PRO A 118 -9.43 -4.28 8.28
C PRO A 118 -9.88 -5.25 9.39
N ALA A 119 -10.65 -6.29 9.07
CA ALA A 119 -10.97 -7.36 10.00
C ALA A 119 -9.84 -8.40 10.16
N LYS A 120 -8.85 -8.41 9.25
CA LYS A 120 -7.76 -9.41 9.19
C LYS A 120 -6.37 -8.78 9.19
N ASP A 121 -6.24 -7.55 8.70
CA ASP A 121 -4.99 -6.81 8.57
C ASP A 121 -4.93 -5.69 9.62
N PRO A 122 -3.73 -5.23 10.03
CA PRO A 122 -3.60 -4.03 10.85
C PRO A 122 -4.32 -2.84 10.19
N GLN A 123 -5.11 -2.09 10.95
CA GLN A 123 -5.91 -0.97 10.41
C GLN A 123 -5.08 -0.01 9.55
N ALA A 124 -3.89 0.38 10.02
CA ALA A 124 -2.98 1.26 9.28
C ALA A 124 -2.58 0.69 7.92
N VAL A 125 -2.41 -0.63 7.80
CA VAL A 125 -2.12 -1.29 6.51
C VAL A 125 -3.33 -1.22 5.59
N ALA A 126 -4.52 -1.52 6.10
CA ALA A 126 -5.75 -1.43 5.31
C ALA A 126 -6.01 0.00 4.80
N ASP A 127 -5.81 1.00 5.65
CA ASP A 127 -5.97 2.42 5.29
C ASP A 127 -4.97 2.83 4.20
N ALA A 128 -3.69 2.53 4.41
CA ALA A 128 -2.66 2.85 3.42
C ALA A 128 -2.82 2.04 2.11
N ALA A 129 -3.39 0.83 2.15
CA ALA A 129 -3.76 0.08 0.95
C ALA A 129 -4.88 0.78 0.18
N GLY A 130 -5.85 1.36 0.90
CA GLY A 130 -6.88 2.21 0.33
C GLY A 130 -6.30 3.46 -0.36
N VAL A 131 -5.33 4.12 0.25
CA VAL A 131 -4.65 5.28 -0.37
C VAL A 131 -3.89 4.88 -1.64
N LEU A 132 -3.11 3.81 -1.60
CA LEU A 132 -2.37 3.35 -2.77
C LEU A 132 -3.31 2.86 -3.89
N LEU A 133 -4.43 2.25 -3.52
CA LEU A 133 -5.49 1.86 -4.45
C LEU A 133 -6.07 3.09 -5.15
N GLU A 134 -6.30 4.18 -4.41
CA GLU A 134 -6.82 5.43 -4.99
C GLU A 134 -5.82 6.06 -5.97
N VAL A 135 -4.54 6.14 -5.59
CA VAL A 135 -3.48 6.59 -6.50
C VAL A 135 -3.42 5.71 -7.76
N THR A 136 -3.58 4.40 -7.61
CA THR A 136 -3.63 3.46 -8.73
C THR A 136 -4.81 3.75 -9.66
N ASN A 137 -6.00 4.07 -9.10
CA ASN A 137 -7.18 4.42 -9.89
C ASN A 137 -6.96 5.71 -10.68
N VAL A 138 -6.44 6.75 -10.02
CA VAL A 138 -6.14 8.05 -10.66
C VAL A 138 -5.15 7.86 -11.83
N MET A 139 -4.12 7.04 -11.65
CA MET A 139 -3.18 6.73 -12.74
C MET A 139 -3.86 6.01 -13.91
N ILE A 140 -4.74 5.03 -13.64
CA ILE A 140 -5.50 4.33 -14.69
C ILE A 140 -6.40 5.32 -15.44
N GLU A 141 -7.12 6.17 -14.73
CA GLU A 141 -8.04 7.17 -15.31
C GLU A 141 -7.27 8.17 -16.17
N GLY A 142 -6.18 8.75 -15.66
CA GLY A 142 -5.35 9.70 -16.42
C GLY A 142 -4.76 9.10 -17.70
N ILE A 143 -4.33 7.82 -17.66
CA ILE A 143 -3.86 7.10 -18.86
C ILE A 143 -5.02 6.85 -19.83
N SER A 144 -6.19 6.48 -19.32
CA SER A 144 -7.39 6.23 -20.13
C SER A 144 -7.86 7.50 -20.85
N GLU A 145 -7.77 8.66 -20.22
CA GLU A 145 -8.10 9.95 -20.84
C GLU A 145 -7.10 10.33 -21.94
N ALA A 146 -5.81 10.05 -21.71
CA ALA A 146 -4.74 10.40 -22.65
C ALA A 146 -4.68 9.52 -23.91
N ASP A 147 -5.00 8.22 -23.83
CA ASP A 147 -4.88 7.26 -24.96
C ASP A 147 -6.17 6.47 -25.27
N ARG A 148 -7.31 6.78 -24.60
CA ARG A 148 -8.61 6.08 -24.73
C ARG A 148 -8.54 4.55 -24.61
N SER A 149 -7.48 4.02 -24.01
CA SER A 149 -7.26 2.57 -23.95
C SER A 149 -6.40 2.12 -22.78
N CYS A 150 -6.94 2.32 -21.57
CA CYS A 150 -7.00 1.22 -20.62
C CYS A 150 -8.37 0.54 -20.74
#